data_AF-A0A5Z5MKW7-F1
#
_entry.id   AF-A0A5Z5MKW7-F1
#
_cell.length_a   1.000
_cell.length_b   1.000
_cell.length_c   1.000
_cell.angle_alpha   90.00
_cell.angle_beta   90.00
_cell.angle_gamma   90.00
#
_symmetry.space_group_name_H-M   'P 1'
#
loop_
_entity.id
_entity.type
_entity.pdbx_description
1 polymer ?
#
loop_
_entity_poly.entity_id
_entity_poly.type
_entity_poly.pdbx_seq_one_letter_code
_entity_poly.pdbx_strand_id
1 'polypeptide(L)'
;MSVKQYETYLAETFIEWVGGIIQPGERYQFKSPDPDNALKLWEAFVSLADGNRLEIAPGQYIDCLPCNGVQLIPVLHGAEAPAFTENYISHLRDEVAGRSGVFAQTALLIIHNSMLDTLINSTKDVAAPDAIWYPQTFSHQLEKLITTDSNRSELSRCLLEDQLSTVLDEGATVFGFSSLYRLLDDGNLDFSELHLFKDDELLNYSQKQLRTRLNENRKLYRQIEDSVERYSGQLENVLPEFSSKFIQEHFYDKDDWRELDFSDYRKEKEQNSEQKLVLENVSVENGEVWQRAKSASKAGRRDISLLVQVQPGQSKAELEFSFQGNDLQDNQIKIAHNRQLKNAPFWRTSRAGGKTSRIMASVPFDGHPCFFSLELTNRNNSAEEYKFRLLLVEQGQFWLNDIQHCYRIEPGKDQITLQLEDNTLRIAESGNLTCTLDDESEDIDCQHYAQVNFETLANQSDLVQFALVSGDSRLSFNIEGPGAEEGLTLPLLFDQSRFNKLFKEEGNATWNRLKGRIILDNTEHKVVGVRQQL
;
A
#
# COMPACT_ATOMS: atom_id res chain seq x y z
N MET A 1 12.25 12.32 -40.13
CA MET A 1 12.29 11.04 -40.87
C MET A 1 10.95 10.36 -40.64
N SER A 2 10.39 9.68 -41.63
CA SER A 2 9.09 9.00 -41.47
C SER A 2 9.24 7.89 -40.44
N VAL A 3 8.49 7.98 -39.34
CA VAL A 3 8.43 6.96 -38.27
C VAL A 3 8.20 5.60 -38.93
N LYS A 4 9.16 4.68 -38.82
CA LYS A 4 8.96 3.32 -39.34
C LYS A 4 8.06 2.58 -38.35
N GLN A 5 6.99 1.96 -38.84
CA GLN A 5 6.16 1.13 -37.98
C GLN A 5 6.94 -0.11 -37.54
N TYR A 6 6.74 -0.54 -36.30
CA TYR A 6 7.47 -1.65 -35.69
C TYR A 6 7.33 -2.95 -36.51
N GLU A 7 6.14 -3.17 -37.07
CA GLU A 7 5.81 -4.33 -37.90
C GLU A 7 6.57 -4.31 -39.24
N THR A 8 6.82 -3.12 -39.80
CA THR A 8 7.69 -2.97 -40.98
C THR A 8 9.13 -3.37 -40.64
N TYR A 9 9.64 -2.96 -39.48
CA TYR A 9 10.97 -3.37 -39.04
C TYR A 9 11.08 -4.88 -38.78
N LEU A 10 10.04 -5.50 -38.20
CA LEU A 10 9.97 -6.95 -38.04
C LEU A 10 10.05 -7.68 -39.39
N ALA A 11 9.25 -7.23 -40.37
CA ALA A 11 9.23 -7.81 -41.70
C ALA A 11 10.57 -7.63 -42.44
N GLU A 12 11.17 -6.42 -42.39
CA GLU A 12 12.50 -6.15 -42.96
C GLU A 12 13.57 -7.07 -42.35
N THR A 13 13.58 -7.22 -41.02
CA THR A 13 14.54 -8.06 -40.30
C THR A 13 14.38 -9.54 -40.68
N PHE A 14 13.14 -10.00 -40.86
CA PHE A 14 12.87 -11.35 -41.36
C PHE A 14 13.37 -11.55 -42.78
N ILE A 15 13.12 -10.60 -43.69
CA ILE A 15 13.54 -10.68 -45.10
C ILE A 15 15.07 -10.73 -45.20
N GLU A 16 15.77 -9.90 -44.41
CA GLU A 16 17.24 -9.90 -44.37
C GLU A 16 17.78 -11.25 -43.87
N TRP A 17 17.23 -11.77 -42.77
CA TRP A 17 17.62 -13.05 -42.20
C TRP A 17 17.35 -14.22 -43.17
N VAL A 18 16.14 -14.28 -43.71
CA VAL A 18 15.71 -15.38 -44.57
C VAL A 18 16.44 -15.34 -45.91
N GLY A 19 16.80 -14.16 -46.42
CA GLY A 19 17.57 -14.03 -47.66
C GLY A 19 18.83 -14.91 -47.66
N GLY A 20 19.55 -15.00 -46.54
CA GLY A 20 20.76 -15.83 -46.44
C GLY A 20 20.53 -17.34 -46.51
N ILE A 21 19.29 -17.82 -46.31
CA ILE A 21 18.98 -19.24 -46.10
C ILE A 21 17.81 -19.77 -46.93
N ILE A 22 17.03 -18.90 -47.59
CA ILE A 22 15.80 -19.26 -48.27
C ILE A 22 16.05 -20.22 -49.42
N GLN A 23 15.21 -21.24 -49.52
CA GLN A 23 15.19 -22.18 -50.64
C GLN A 23 13.76 -22.39 -51.13
N PRO A 24 13.56 -22.71 -52.43
CA PRO A 24 12.24 -23.07 -52.93
C PRO A 24 11.61 -24.20 -52.12
N GLY A 25 10.31 -24.15 -51.89
CA GLY A 25 9.54 -25.11 -51.10
C GLY A 25 9.75 -25.03 -49.58
N GLU A 26 10.56 -24.09 -49.08
CA GLU A 26 10.61 -23.83 -47.65
C GLU A 26 9.33 -23.15 -47.16
N ARG A 27 8.99 -23.48 -45.91
CA ARG A 27 7.76 -23.05 -45.25
C ARG A 27 8.12 -22.61 -43.85
N TYR A 28 7.76 -21.38 -43.50
CA TYR A 28 8.02 -20.74 -42.24
C TYR A 28 6.70 -20.50 -41.52
N GLN A 29 6.71 -20.52 -40.19
CA GLN A 29 5.54 -20.18 -39.39
C GLN A 29 5.90 -19.27 -38.24
N PHE A 30 4.98 -18.36 -37.92
CA PHE A 30 5.02 -17.50 -36.75
C PHE A 30 3.67 -17.52 -36.07
N LYS A 31 3.68 -17.89 -34.79
CA LYS A 31 2.49 -17.87 -33.94
C LYS A 31 2.34 -16.51 -33.25
N SER A 32 1.28 -15.78 -33.59
CA SER A 32 0.86 -14.56 -32.90
C SER A 32 -0.43 -14.83 -32.12
N PRO A 33 -0.43 -14.73 -30.77
CA PRO A 33 -1.65 -14.92 -29.98
C PRO A 33 -2.66 -13.79 -30.15
N ASP A 34 -2.20 -12.61 -30.57
CA ASP A 34 -3.00 -11.42 -30.80
C ASP A 34 -3.32 -11.28 -32.31
N PRO A 35 -4.61 -11.26 -32.72
CA PRO A 35 -5.02 -11.16 -34.11
C PRO A 35 -4.71 -9.78 -34.74
N ASP A 36 -4.73 -8.71 -33.96
CA ASP A 36 -4.44 -7.36 -34.45
C ASP A 36 -2.95 -7.22 -34.78
N ASN A 37 -2.08 -7.77 -33.92
CA ASN A 37 -0.64 -7.82 -34.19
C ASN A 37 -0.32 -8.70 -35.41
N ALA A 38 -1.05 -9.82 -35.58
CA ALA A 38 -0.90 -10.70 -36.74
C ALA A 38 -1.27 -9.98 -38.04
N LEU A 39 -2.38 -9.22 -38.03
CA LEU A 39 -2.84 -8.45 -39.17
C LEU A 39 -1.84 -7.36 -39.56
N LYS A 40 -1.40 -6.53 -38.59
CA LYS A 40 -0.42 -5.47 -38.86
C LYS A 40 0.90 -5.99 -39.42
N LEU A 41 1.37 -7.15 -38.93
CA LEU A 41 2.56 -7.80 -39.47
C LEU A 41 2.36 -8.28 -40.90
N TRP A 42 1.21 -8.88 -41.21
CA TRP A 42 0.88 -9.27 -42.59
C TRP A 42 0.79 -8.06 -43.52
N GLU A 43 0.13 -6.98 -43.09
CA GLU A 43 0.05 -5.71 -43.84
C GLU A 43 1.43 -5.14 -44.14
N ALA A 44 2.39 -5.24 -43.20
CA ALA A 44 3.76 -4.83 -43.42
C ALA A 44 4.44 -5.64 -44.54
N PHE A 45 4.25 -6.96 -44.60
CA PHE A 45 4.74 -7.77 -45.71
C PHE A 45 4.07 -7.42 -47.04
N VAL A 46 2.76 -7.19 -47.06
CA VAL A 46 2.04 -6.79 -48.28
C VAL A 46 2.52 -5.44 -48.78
N SER A 47 2.76 -4.48 -47.88
CA SER A 47 3.33 -3.18 -48.24
C SER A 47 4.74 -3.32 -48.83
N LEU A 48 5.56 -4.23 -48.30
CA LEU A 48 6.91 -4.50 -48.80
C LEU A 48 6.91 -5.30 -50.12
N ALA A 49 5.82 -6.00 -50.45
CA ALA A 49 5.66 -6.66 -51.74
C ALA A 49 5.57 -5.65 -52.90
N ASP A 50 5.23 -4.38 -52.63
CA ASP A 50 5.17 -3.29 -53.62
C ASP A 50 4.34 -3.66 -54.87
N GLY A 51 3.20 -4.33 -54.66
CA GLY A 51 2.29 -4.78 -55.71
C GLY A 51 2.73 -6.04 -56.47
N ASN A 52 3.84 -6.67 -56.10
CA ASN A 52 4.25 -7.96 -56.66
C ASN A 52 3.25 -9.05 -56.26
N ARG A 53 2.73 -9.76 -57.26
CA ARG A 53 1.69 -10.77 -57.09
C ARG A 53 1.96 -12.00 -57.93
N LEU A 54 1.68 -13.15 -57.35
CA LEU A 54 1.71 -14.45 -58.00
C LEU A 54 0.29 -14.86 -58.40
N GLU A 55 0.06 -15.12 -59.68
CA GLU A 55 -1.19 -15.71 -60.16
C GLU A 55 -1.19 -17.22 -59.88
N ILE A 56 -1.99 -17.64 -58.92
CA ILE A 56 -2.05 -19.05 -58.48
C ILE A 56 -3.15 -19.84 -59.19
N ALA A 57 -4.16 -19.15 -59.71
CA ALA A 57 -5.22 -19.67 -60.58
C ALA A 57 -5.75 -18.50 -61.43
N PRO A 58 -6.46 -18.76 -62.55
CA PRO A 58 -6.95 -17.70 -63.42
C PRO A 58 -7.74 -16.62 -62.67
N GLY A 59 -7.18 -15.40 -62.61
CA GLY A 59 -7.77 -14.26 -61.90
C GLY A 59 -7.65 -14.28 -60.36
N GLN A 60 -6.89 -15.22 -59.78
CA GLN A 60 -6.57 -15.30 -58.35
C GLN A 60 -5.09 -14.97 -58.13
N TYR A 61 -4.85 -13.91 -57.36
CA TYR A 61 -3.52 -13.37 -57.09
C TYR A 61 -3.24 -13.39 -55.59
N ILE A 62 -2.01 -13.73 -55.22
CA ILE A 62 -1.50 -13.60 -53.85
C ILE A 62 -0.25 -12.71 -53.89
N ASP A 63 -0.15 -11.77 -52.95
CA ASP A 63 1.04 -10.92 -52.82
C ASP A 63 2.28 -11.76 -52.51
N CYS A 64 3.41 -11.43 -53.13
CA CYS A 64 4.66 -12.15 -52.95
C CYS A 64 5.86 -11.20 -52.98
N LEU A 65 6.90 -11.53 -52.21
CA LEU A 65 8.11 -10.72 -52.11
C LEU A 65 9.30 -11.46 -52.73
N PRO A 66 10.09 -10.83 -53.61
CA PRO A 66 11.32 -11.42 -54.10
C PRO A 66 12.39 -11.44 -52.99
N CYS A 67 12.89 -12.62 -52.64
CA CYS A 67 13.95 -12.84 -51.65
C CYS A 67 15.02 -13.77 -52.23
N ASN A 68 16.19 -13.24 -52.61
CA ASN A 68 17.32 -14.00 -53.18
C ASN A 68 16.95 -15.02 -54.28
N GLY A 69 16.06 -14.61 -55.19
CA GLY A 69 15.62 -15.44 -56.33
C GLY A 69 14.44 -16.37 -56.03
N VAL A 70 13.92 -16.38 -54.80
CA VAL A 70 12.71 -17.11 -54.38
C VAL A 70 11.60 -16.12 -54.07
N GLN A 71 10.37 -16.41 -54.47
CA GLN A 71 9.18 -15.61 -54.16
C GLN A 71 8.59 -16.05 -52.81
N LEU A 72 8.71 -15.22 -51.79
CA LEU A 72 8.13 -15.45 -50.48
C LEU A 72 6.65 -15.04 -50.48
N ILE A 73 5.76 -15.94 -50.08
CA ILE A 73 4.32 -15.73 -50.00
C ILE A 73 3.92 -15.60 -48.52
N PRO A 74 3.58 -14.39 -48.02
CA PRO A 74 3.05 -14.21 -46.68
C PRO A 74 1.54 -14.49 -46.64
N VAL A 75 1.10 -15.34 -45.72
CA VAL A 75 -0.31 -15.64 -45.51
C VAL A 75 -0.71 -15.41 -44.06
N LEU A 76 -1.89 -14.81 -43.87
CA LEU A 76 -2.52 -14.62 -42.56
C LEU A 76 -3.59 -15.68 -42.36
N HIS A 77 -3.60 -16.33 -41.20
CA HIS A 77 -4.66 -17.26 -40.83
C HIS A 77 -5.85 -16.54 -40.16
N GLY A 78 -7.07 -16.81 -40.63
CA GLY A 78 -8.30 -16.24 -40.08
C GLY A 78 -9.54 -16.66 -40.85
N ALA A 79 -10.71 -16.25 -40.34
CA ALA A 79 -12.01 -16.60 -40.94
C ALA A 79 -12.50 -15.57 -41.98
N GLU A 80 -11.97 -14.35 -41.94
CA GLU A 80 -12.42 -13.22 -42.77
C GLU A 80 -11.27 -12.68 -43.63
N ALA A 81 -11.60 -12.11 -44.79
CA ALA A 81 -10.63 -11.45 -45.65
C ALA A 81 -9.95 -10.29 -44.88
N PRO A 82 -8.62 -10.09 -45.04
CA PRO A 82 -7.74 -10.69 -46.03
C PRO A 82 -7.12 -12.05 -45.64
N ALA A 83 -7.51 -12.61 -44.50
CA ALA A 83 -6.96 -13.87 -44.01
C ALA A 83 -7.53 -15.09 -44.76
N PHE A 84 -6.80 -16.19 -44.68
CA PHE A 84 -7.16 -17.48 -45.27
C PHE A 84 -7.55 -18.49 -44.21
N THR A 85 -8.54 -19.31 -44.57
CA THR A 85 -8.92 -20.48 -43.75
C THR A 85 -7.77 -21.48 -43.68
N GLU A 86 -7.72 -22.22 -42.57
CA GLU A 86 -6.72 -23.26 -42.35
C GLU A 86 -6.60 -24.26 -43.52
N ASN A 87 -7.73 -24.77 -44.03
CA ASN A 87 -7.74 -25.72 -45.14
C ASN A 87 -7.04 -25.16 -46.39
N TYR A 88 -7.23 -23.87 -46.67
CA TYR A 88 -6.62 -23.21 -47.81
C TYR A 88 -5.12 -23.01 -47.61
N ILE A 89 -4.68 -22.65 -46.40
CA ILE A 89 -3.26 -22.54 -46.06
C ILE A 89 -2.58 -23.91 -46.15
N SER A 90 -3.20 -25.00 -45.69
CA SER A 90 -2.67 -26.36 -45.87
C SER A 90 -2.50 -26.73 -47.34
N HIS A 91 -3.47 -26.37 -48.19
CA HIS A 91 -3.34 -26.55 -49.64
C HIS A 91 -2.16 -25.77 -50.22
N LEU A 92 -2.05 -24.46 -49.92
CA LEU A 92 -0.92 -23.64 -50.38
C LEU A 92 0.43 -24.18 -49.90
N ARG A 93 0.49 -24.65 -48.66
CA ARG A 93 1.68 -25.27 -48.08
C ARG A 93 2.13 -26.49 -48.88
N ASP A 94 1.21 -27.34 -49.29
CA ASP A 94 1.51 -28.57 -50.02
C ASP A 94 1.93 -28.27 -51.47
N GLU A 95 1.30 -27.27 -52.11
CA GLU A 95 1.70 -26.76 -53.43
C GLU A 95 3.10 -26.16 -53.45
N VAL A 96 3.43 -25.32 -52.46
CA VAL A 96 4.77 -24.75 -52.26
C VAL A 96 5.79 -25.86 -52.03
N ALA A 97 5.48 -26.85 -51.18
CA ALA A 97 6.36 -28.00 -50.93
C ALA A 97 6.57 -28.87 -52.19
N GLY A 98 5.54 -29.00 -53.04
CA GLY A 98 5.58 -29.74 -54.29
C GLY A 98 6.45 -29.09 -55.38
N ARG A 99 6.78 -27.79 -55.25
CA ARG A 99 7.64 -27.03 -56.16
C ARG A 99 7.24 -27.18 -57.63
N SER A 100 5.94 -27.20 -57.90
CA SER A 100 5.39 -27.44 -59.23
C SER A 100 4.78 -26.17 -59.83
N GLY A 101 4.82 -26.05 -61.16
CA GLY A 101 4.22 -24.92 -61.88
C GLY A 101 4.66 -23.55 -61.35
N VAL A 102 3.68 -22.70 -61.00
CA VAL A 102 3.90 -21.35 -60.48
C VAL A 102 4.60 -21.33 -59.11
N PHE A 103 4.59 -22.45 -58.38
CA PHE A 103 5.20 -22.58 -57.06
C PHE A 103 6.67 -23.06 -57.09
N ALA A 104 7.24 -23.32 -58.28
CA ALA A 104 8.58 -23.90 -58.42
C ALA A 104 9.71 -23.09 -57.75
N GLN A 105 9.55 -21.76 -57.67
CA GLN A 105 10.52 -20.84 -57.04
C GLN A 105 9.86 -20.04 -55.91
N THR A 106 9.03 -20.69 -55.10
CA THR A 106 8.29 -20.03 -54.01
C THR A 106 8.65 -20.59 -52.63
N ALA A 107 8.46 -19.77 -51.61
CA ALA A 107 8.47 -20.16 -50.21
C ALA A 107 7.24 -19.56 -49.50
N LEU A 108 6.84 -20.11 -48.36
CA LEU A 108 5.63 -19.69 -47.65
C LEU A 108 5.97 -19.19 -46.25
N LEU A 109 5.40 -18.07 -45.81
CA LEU A 109 5.39 -17.62 -44.41
C LEU A 109 3.95 -17.61 -43.89
N ILE A 110 3.69 -18.38 -42.84
CA ILE A 110 2.36 -18.49 -42.23
C ILE A 110 2.34 -17.71 -40.93
N ILE A 111 1.53 -16.66 -40.85
CA ILE A 111 1.25 -15.92 -39.61
C ILE A 111 -0.08 -16.46 -39.05
N HIS A 112 -0.04 -17.10 -37.88
CA HIS A 112 -1.22 -17.79 -37.36
C HIS A 112 -1.41 -17.71 -35.85
N ASN A 113 -2.63 -18.04 -35.43
CA ASN A 113 -2.98 -18.33 -34.03
C ASN A 113 -3.59 -19.74 -33.87
N SER A 114 -3.51 -20.59 -34.91
CA SER A 114 -4.06 -21.95 -34.84
C SER A 114 -3.23 -22.84 -33.90
N MET A 115 -3.92 -23.73 -33.19
CA MET A 115 -3.34 -24.80 -32.36
C MET A 115 -3.26 -26.14 -33.11
N LEU A 116 -3.67 -26.17 -34.39
CA LEU A 116 -3.77 -27.40 -35.16
C LEU A 116 -2.42 -27.76 -35.81
N ASP A 117 -1.99 -29.01 -35.56
CA ASP A 117 -0.75 -29.60 -36.07
C ASP A 117 -0.67 -29.58 -37.62
N THR A 118 -1.81 -29.52 -38.29
CA THR A 118 -1.95 -29.48 -39.75
C THR A 118 -1.34 -28.25 -40.41
N LEU A 119 -1.14 -27.15 -39.67
CA LEU A 119 -0.43 -25.96 -40.18
C LEU A 119 1.05 -25.96 -39.81
N ILE A 120 1.38 -26.50 -38.63
CA ILE A 120 2.69 -26.37 -37.99
C ILE A 120 3.65 -27.45 -38.46
N ASN A 121 3.17 -28.67 -38.70
CA ASN A 121 4.00 -29.80 -39.08
C ASN A 121 4.78 -29.51 -40.38
N SER A 122 6.09 -29.78 -40.34
CA SER A 122 7.05 -29.59 -41.45
C SER A 122 7.32 -28.15 -41.89
N THR A 123 7.00 -27.17 -41.04
CA THR A 123 7.36 -25.75 -41.21
C THR A 123 8.42 -25.34 -40.20
N LYS A 124 9.24 -24.34 -40.53
CA LYS A 124 10.27 -23.77 -39.66
C LYS A 124 9.66 -22.65 -38.83
N ASP A 125 9.68 -22.81 -37.50
CA ASP A 125 9.25 -21.76 -36.59
C ASP A 125 10.28 -20.63 -36.56
N VAL A 126 9.87 -19.41 -36.91
CA VAL A 126 10.76 -18.24 -36.95
C VAL A 126 10.94 -17.59 -35.58
N ALA A 127 10.21 -18.05 -34.57
CA ALA A 127 10.34 -17.70 -33.16
C ALA A 127 10.95 -18.82 -32.30
N ALA A 128 11.37 -19.95 -32.90
CA ALA A 128 12.13 -20.98 -32.19
C ALA A 128 13.54 -20.49 -31.79
N PRO A 129 14.19 -21.11 -30.77
CA PRO A 129 15.55 -20.75 -30.38
C PRO A 129 16.49 -20.62 -31.59
N ASP A 130 17.32 -19.57 -31.57
CA ASP A 130 18.26 -19.17 -32.63
C ASP A 130 17.63 -18.62 -33.93
N ALA A 131 16.30 -18.60 -34.06
CA ALA A 131 15.61 -17.94 -35.18
C ALA A 131 15.46 -16.43 -34.95
N ILE A 132 15.15 -15.68 -36.01
CA ILE A 132 15.23 -14.22 -36.02
C ILE A 132 14.22 -13.53 -35.09
N TRP A 133 13.04 -14.12 -34.88
CA TRP A 133 12.01 -13.62 -33.97
C TRP A 133 11.98 -14.38 -32.65
N TYR A 134 13.06 -15.07 -32.29
CA TYR A 134 13.24 -15.51 -30.91
C TYR A 134 13.63 -14.31 -30.05
N PRO A 135 13.03 -14.07 -28.87
CA PRO A 135 13.26 -12.85 -28.10
C PRO A 135 14.74 -12.52 -27.85
N GLN A 136 15.58 -13.52 -27.52
CA GLN A 136 17.02 -13.33 -27.33
C GLN A 136 17.73 -12.94 -28.63
N THR A 137 17.40 -13.57 -29.76
CA THR A 137 18.00 -13.23 -31.05
C THR A 137 17.58 -11.83 -31.51
N PHE A 138 16.29 -11.53 -31.33
CA PHE A 138 15.71 -10.26 -31.75
C PHE A 138 16.21 -9.08 -30.92
N SER A 139 16.45 -9.26 -29.61
CA SER A 139 17.04 -8.22 -28.79
C SER A 139 18.42 -7.78 -29.30
N HIS A 140 19.24 -8.69 -29.83
CA HIS A 140 20.52 -8.35 -30.43
C HIS A 140 20.38 -7.54 -31.72
N GLN A 141 19.24 -7.66 -32.44
CA GLN A 141 18.95 -6.80 -33.59
C GLN A 141 18.57 -5.39 -33.13
N LEU A 142 17.74 -5.28 -32.09
CA LEU A 142 17.38 -3.99 -31.49
C LEU A 142 18.60 -3.27 -30.90
N GLU A 143 19.55 -4.01 -30.34
CA GLU A 143 20.79 -3.43 -29.81
C GLU A 143 21.60 -2.68 -30.89
N LYS A 144 21.54 -3.13 -32.15
CA LYS A 144 22.21 -2.44 -33.27
C LYS A 144 21.62 -1.06 -33.59
N LEU A 145 20.39 -0.80 -33.17
CA LEU A 145 19.74 0.50 -33.34
C LEU A 145 20.23 1.53 -32.30
N ILE A 146 20.88 1.07 -31.22
CA ILE A 146 21.37 1.94 -30.14
C ILE A 146 22.63 2.67 -30.60
N THR A 147 22.52 3.98 -30.85
CA THR A 147 23.68 4.81 -31.22
C THR A 147 24.70 4.92 -30.09
N THR A 148 25.98 4.74 -30.39
CA THR A 148 27.09 4.57 -29.43
C THR A 148 27.53 5.86 -28.71
N ASP A 149 27.14 7.05 -29.20
CA ASP A 149 27.74 8.34 -28.80
C ASP A 149 26.97 9.13 -27.73
N SER A 150 26.10 8.50 -26.93
CA SER A 150 25.37 9.22 -25.87
C SER A 150 25.30 8.45 -24.55
N ASN A 151 25.25 9.19 -23.44
CA ASN A 151 24.91 8.65 -22.11
C ASN A 151 23.55 7.92 -22.09
N ARG A 152 22.70 8.15 -23.10
CA ARG A 152 21.44 7.43 -23.29
C ARG A 152 21.64 6.01 -23.80
N SER A 153 22.78 5.68 -24.43
CA SER A 153 23.05 4.34 -24.95
C SER A 153 23.12 3.28 -23.85
N GLU A 154 23.65 3.62 -22.68
CA GLU A 154 23.68 2.72 -21.52
C GLU A 154 22.28 2.48 -20.95
N LEU A 155 21.48 3.55 -20.84
CA LEU A 155 20.09 3.47 -20.43
C LEU A 155 19.26 2.61 -21.41
N SER A 156 19.40 2.82 -22.71
CA SER A 156 18.72 2.05 -23.75
C SER A 156 19.09 0.56 -23.70
N ARG A 157 20.37 0.22 -23.47
CA ARG A 157 20.78 -1.19 -23.29
C ARG A 157 20.17 -1.80 -22.03
N CYS A 158 20.15 -1.07 -20.93
CA CYS A 158 19.53 -1.56 -19.70
C CYS A 158 18.02 -1.78 -19.87
N LEU A 159 17.31 -0.86 -20.52
CA LEU A 159 15.87 -1.00 -20.83
C LEU A 159 15.62 -2.21 -21.76
N LEU A 160 16.51 -2.45 -22.72
CA LEU A 160 16.42 -3.61 -23.60
C LEU A 160 16.64 -4.95 -22.88
N GLU A 161 17.67 -5.04 -22.03
CA GLU A 161 17.90 -6.23 -21.20
C GLU A 161 16.73 -6.50 -20.25
N ASP A 162 16.17 -5.43 -19.67
CA ASP A 162 15.07 -5.48 -18.74
C ASP A 162 13.76 -5.88 -19.42
N GLN A 163 13.47 -5.33 -20.61
CA GLN A 163 12.33 -5.76 -21.42
C GLN A 163 12.49 -7.21 -21.91
N LEU A 164 13.69 -7.61 -22.31
CA LEU A 164 13.98 -9.00 -22.67
C LEU A 164 13.66 -9.94 -21.50
N SER A 165 14.06 -9.58 -20.28
CA SER A 165 13.74 -10.41 -19.10
C SER A 165 12.24 -10.56 -18.89
N THR A 166 11.49 -9.46 -19.04
CA THR A 166 10.02 -9.47 -18.92
C THR A 166 9.37 -10.35 -19.99
N VAL A 167 9.77 -10.18 -21.26
CA VAL A 167 9.26 -10.96 -22.39
C VAL A 167 9.52 -12.46 -22.20
N LEU A 168 10.69 -12.84 -21.67
CA LEU A 168 11.03 -14.23 -21.40
C LEU A 168 10.25 -14.83 -20.23
N ASP A 169 10.12 -14.08 -19.13
CA ASP A 169 9.40 -14.53 -17.93
C ASP A 169 7.90 -14.72 -18.23
N GLU A 170 7.33 -13.86 -19.07
CA GLU A 170 5.91 -13.92 -19.48
C GLU A 170 5.67 -14.88 -20.66
N GLY A 171 6.72 -15.38 -21.32
CA GLY A 171 6.60 -16.20 -22.53
C GLY A 171 6.00 -15.43 -23.71
N ALA A 172 6.19 -14.11 -23.74
CA ALA A 172 5.67 -13.23 -24.79
C ALA A 172 6.46 -13.38 -26.10
N THR A 173 5.85 -12.93 -27.20
CA THR A 173 6.49 -12.93 -28.54
C THR A 173 7.33 -11.66 -28.75
N VAL A 174 7.97 -11.52 -29.91
CA VAL A 174 8.70 -10.31 -30.29
C VAL A 174 7.90 -9.02 -30.16
N PHE A 175 6.56 -9.07 -30.28
CA PHE A 175 5.71 -7.89 -30.06
C PHE A 175 5.86 -7.25 -28.67
N GLY A 176 6.37 -7.99 -27.68
CA GLY A 176 6.74 -7.42 -26.38
C GLY A 176 7.84 -6.35 -26.45
N PHE A 177 8.57 -6.21 -27.56
CA PHE A 177 9.53 -5.13 -27.77
C PHE A 177 8.95 -3.91 -28.50
N SER A 178 7.68 -3.92 -28.89
CA SER A 178 7.06 -2.85 -29.68
C SER A 178 7.17 -1.47 -29.01
N SER A 179 6.85 -1.37 -27.71
CA SER A 179 7.01 -0.15 -26.92
C SER A 179 8.46 0.33 -26.93
N LEU A 180 9.41 -0.59 -26.70
CA LEU A 180 10.83 -0.26 -26.67
C LEU A 180 11.38 0.19 -28.03
N TYR A 181 10.91 -0.40 -29.13
CA TYR A 181 11.34 -0.01 -30.47
C TYR A 181 11.02 1.46 -30.77
N ARG A 182 9.82 1.92 -30.42
CA ARG A 182 9.44 3.33 -30.57
C ARG A 182 10.37 4.26 -29.79
N LEU A 183 10.76 3.84 -28.58
CA LEU A 183 11.73 4.57 -27.75
C LEU A 183 13.12 4.67 -28.40
N LEU A 184 13.56 3.63 -29.11
CA LEU A 184 14.85 3.59 -29.79
C LEU A 184 14.86 4.44 -31.08
N ASP A 185 13.74 4.52 -31.81
CA ASP A 185 13.64 5.24 -33.09
C ASP A 185 13.50 6.77 -32.90
N ASP A 186 12.63 7.22 -31.97
CA ASP A 186 12.30 8.65 -31.81
C ASP A 186 13.19 9.39 -30.79
N GLY A 187 13.98 8.66 -29.99
CA GLY A 187 14.89 9.23 -28.99
C GLY A 187 14.22 9.96 -27.83
N ASN A 188 12.89 9.95 -27.77
CA ASN A 188 12.06 10.42 -26.67
C ASN A 188 11.67 9.24 -25.78
N LEU A 189 11.95 9.35 -24.48
CA LEU A 189 11.60 8.32 -23.51
C LEU A 189 10.15 8.52 -23.03
N ASP A 190 9.22 7.73 -23.55
CA ASP A 190 7.89 7.54 -22.97
C ASP A 190 7.89 6.30 -22.07
N PHE A 191 7.98 6.55 -20.76
CA PHE A 191 8.03 5.47 -19.75
C PHE A 191 6.66 4.80 -19.55
N SER A 192 5.57 5.44 -19.96
CA SER A 192 4.22 4.94 -19.71
C SER A 192 3.94 3.63 -20.45
N GLU A 193 4.41 3.49 -21.70
CA GLU A 193 4.27 2.26 -22.49
C GLU A 193 5.10 1.08 -21.94
N LEU A 194 6.02 1.33 -21.01
CA LEU A 194 6.84 0.31 -20.34
C LEU A 194 6.34 -0.06 -18.93
N HIS A 195 5.18 0.46 -18.52
CA HIS A 195 4.68 0.36 -17.14
C HIS A 195 5.74 0.85 -16.12
N LEU A 196 6.36 1.98 -16.44
CA LEU A 196 7.31 2.69 -15.60
C LEU A 196 6.83 4.12 -15.39
N PHE A 197 7.11 4.68 -14.22
CA PHE A 197 7.01 6.13 -14.02
C PHE A 197 8.14 6.84 -14.77
N LYS A 198 7.86 8.08 -15.20
CA LYS A 198 8.89 8.98 -15.70
C LYS A 198 10.00 9.12 -14.65
N ASP A 199 11.26 9.08 -15.08
CA ASP A 199 12.38 9.14 -14.15
C ASP A 199 13.55 9.94 -14.75
N ASP A 200 13.53 11.24 -14.50
CA ASP A 200 14.52 12.19 -15.03
C ASP A 200 15.94 11.97 -14.45
N GLU A 201 16.06 11.25 -13.33
CA GLU A 201 17.35 11.01 -12.67
C GLU A 201 18.10 9.80 -13.22
N LEU A 202 17.51 8.99 -14.12
CA LEU A 202 18.13 7.74 -14.61
C LEU A 202 19.53 7.95 -15.20
N LEU A 203 19.78 9.10 -15.82
CA LEU A 203 21.08 9.45 -16.41
C LEU A 203 22.20 9.68 -15.38
N ASN A 204 21.86 9.79 -14.09
CA ASN A 204 22.82 10.04 -13.02
C ASN A 204 23.39 8.74 -12.40
N TYR A 205 22.92 7.57 -12.82
CA TYR A 205 23.25 6.29 -12.21
C TYR A 205 24.22 5.47 -13.06
N SER A 206 25.11 4.71 -12.39
CA SER A 206 25.91 3.67 -13.06
C SER A 206 25.04 2.46 -13.45
N GLN A 207 25.48 1.66 -14.42
CA GLN A 207 24.75 0.50 -14.96
C GLN A 207 24.10 -0.41 -13.89
N LYS A 208 24.85 -0.78 -12.84
CA LYS A 208 24.33 -1.65 -11.76
C LYS A 208 23.23 -0.97 -10.94
N GLN A 209 23.39 0.33 -10.67
CA GLN A 209 22.41 1.10 -9.91
C GLN A 209 21.16 1.39 -10.74
N LEU A 210 21.32 1.59 -12.05
CA LEU A 210 20.25 1.85 -12.99
C LEU A 210 19.27 0.66 -13.05
N ARG A 211 19.79 -0.57 -13.10
CA ARG A 211 18.95 -1.78 -13.05
C ARG A 211 18.15 -1.90 -11.75
N THR A 212 18.76 -1.60 -10.60
CA THR A 212 18.05 -1.58 -9.32
C THR A 212 16.94 -0.53 -9.33
N ARG A 213 17.23 0.68 -9.84
CA ARG A 213 16.27 1.79 -9.90
C ARG A 213 15.08 1.48 -10.82
N LEU A 214 15.32 0.89 -12.00
CA LEU A 214 14.25 0.46 -12.90
C LEU A 214 13.36 -0.61 -12.27
N ASN A 215 13.95 -1.57 -11.55
CA ASN A 215 13.18 -2.60 -10.83
C ASN A 215 12.31 -2.00 -9.71
N GLU A 216 12.85 -1.06 -8.94
CA GLU A 216 12.09 -0.34 -7.91
C GLU A 216 10.93 0.46 -8.52
N ASN A 217 11.19 1.14 -9.64
CA ASN A 217 10.20 1.90 -10.39
C ASN A 217 9.07 0.99 -10.89
N ARG A 218 9.38 -0.10 -11.62
CA ARG A 218 8.37 -1.05 -12.12
C ARG A 218 7.55 -1.67 -11.00
N LYS A 219 8.22 -2.07 -9.92
CA LYS A 219 7.55 -2.67 -8.76
C LYS A 219 6.54 -1.69 -8.16
N LEU A 220 6.92 -0.42 -8.03
CA LEU A 220 6.02 0.60 -7.52
C LEU A 220 4.87 0.88 -8.48
N TYR A 221 5.14 0.98 -9.79
CA TYR A 221 4.12 1.22 -10.80
C TYR A 221 3.05 0.14 -10.75
N ARG A 222 3.44 -1.13 -10.81
CA ARG A 222 2.52 -2.28 -10.71
C ARG A 222 1.73 -2.29 -9.41
N GLN A 223 2.38 -2.02 -8.28
CA GLN A 223 1.71 -1.95 -6.97
C GLN A 223 0.62 -0.87 -6.97
N ILE A 224 0.91 0.32 -7.51
CA ILE A 224 -0.04 1.42 -7.57
C ILE A 224 -1.16 1.12 -8.57
N GLU A 225 -0.83 0.64 -9.76
CA GLU A 225 -1.80 0.25 -10.80
C GLU A 225 -2.80 -0.78 -10.26
N ASP A 226 -2.31 -1.88 -9.67
CA ASP A 226 -3.14 -2.90 -9.01
C ASP A 226 -4.04 -2.30 -7.90
N SER A 227 -3.49 -1.35 -7.14
CA SER A 227 -4.22 -0.71 -6.03
C SER A 227 -5.35 0.19 -6.52
N VAL A 228 -5.09 0.96 -7.58
CA VAL A 228 -6.08 1.84 -8.21
C VAL A 228 -7.19 1.02 -8.87
N GLU A 229 -6.85 -0.05 -9.57
CA GLU A 229 -7.84 -0.90 -10.25
C GLU A 229 -8.75 -1.66 -9.26
N ARG A 230 -8.18 -2.16 -8.15
CA ARG A 230 -8.90 -3.06 -7.22
C ARG A 230 -9.49 -2.33 -6.01
N TYR A 231 -8.92 -1.20 -5.59
CA TYR A 231 -9.22 -0.55 -4.32
C TYR A 231 -9.36 0.98 -4.45
N SER A 232 -9.89 1.48 -5.56
CA SER A 232 -10.03 2.92 -5.86
C SER A 232 -10.67 3.77 -4.75
N GLY A 233 -11.53 3.22 -3.88
CA GLY A 233 -12.12 3.94 -2.74
C GLY A 233 -11.39 3.80 -1.40
N GLN A 234 -10.29 3.05 -1.35
CA GLN A 234 -9.57 2.70 -0.13
C GLN A 234 -8.05 2.83 -0.28
N LEU A 235 -7.59 3.67 -1.22
CA LEU A 235 -6.16 3.85 -1.52
C LEU A 235 -5.34 4.22 -0.28
N GLU A 236 -5.88 5.05 0.62
CA GLU A 236 -5.23 5.40 1.88
C GLU A 236 -4.92 4.19 2.79
N ASN A 237 -5.70 3.12 2.68
CA ASN A 237 -5.49 1.89 3.46
C ASN A 237 -4.50 0.94 2.77
N VAL A 238 -4.47 0.90 1.43
CA VAL A 238 -3.64 -0.05 0.67
C VAL A 238 -2.28 0.51 0.30
N LEU A 239 -2.10 1.84 0.32
CA LEU A 239 -0.84 2.53 0.08
C LEU A 239 -0.42 3.38 1.29
N PRO A 240 -0.20 2.78 2.47
CA PRO A 240 0.08 3.50 3.72
C PRO A 240 1.43 4.24 3.71
N GLU A 241 2.31 3.94 2.77
CA GLU A 241 3.56 4.64 2.55
C GLU A 241 3.41 6.08 2.02
N PHE A 242 2.25 6.45 1.47
CA PHE A 242 1.96 7.82 1.01
C PHE A 242 1.03 8.53 1.99
N SER A 243 1.14 9.85 2.10
CA SER A 243 0.21 10.62 2.93
C SER A 243 -1.19 10.68 2.31
N SER A 244 -2.23 10.80 3.14
CA SER A 244 -3.60 11.02 2.66
C SER A 244 -3.71 12.25 1.76
N LYS A 245 -2.89 13.28 2.01
CA LYS A 245 -2.86 14.49 1.19
C LYS A 245 -2.32 14.20 -0.21
N PHE A 246 -1.21 13.46 -0.32
CA PHE A 246 -0.64 13.08 -1.61
C PHE A 246 -1.63 12.21 -2.41
N ILE A 247 -2.29 11.27 -1.72
CA ILE A 247 -3.33 10.43 -2.33
C ILE A 247 -4.48 11.30 -2.84
N GLN A 248 -5.00 12.21 -2.01
CA GLN A 248 -6.09 13.10 -2.41
C GLN A 248 -5.74 13.95 -3.63
N GLU A 249 -4.56 14.56 -3.63
CA GLU A 249 -4.13 15.47 -4.69
C GLU A 249 -3.94 14.75 -6.04
N HIS A 250 -3.22 13.63 -6.05
CA HIS A 250 -2.74 13.01 -7.29
C HIS A 250 -3.61 11.87 -7.82
N PHE A 251 -4.42 11.23 -6.95
CA PHE A 251 -5.26 10.10 -7.35
C PHE A 251 -6.73 10.47 -7.48
N TYR A 252 -7.20 11.52 -6.80
CA TYR A 252 -8.60 11.94 -6.85
C TYR A 252 -8.79 13.32 -7.46
N ASP A 253 -8.07 14.34 -6.97
CA ASP A 253 -8.30 15.73 -7.40
C ASP A 253 -7.78 15.98 -8.83
N LYS A 254 -6.56 15.50 -9.12
CA LYS A 254 -5.91 15.67 -10.43
C LYS A 254 -5.96 14.42 -11.31
N ASP A 255 -5.99 13.23 -10.71
CA ASP A 255 -5.83 11.93 -11.40
C ASP A 255 -4.59 11.89 -12.32
N ASP A 256 -3.48 12.49 -11.86
CA ASP A 256 -2.23 12.67 -12.60
C ASP A 256 -1.12 11.70 -12.12
N TRP A 257 -1.46 10.70 -11.31
CA TRP A 257 -0.48 9.79 -10.71
C TRP A 257 0.43 9.09 -11.74
N ARG A 258 -0.06 8.80 -12.95
CA ARG A 258 0.77 8.21 -14.03
C ARG A 258 1.81 9.16 -14.61
N GLU A 259 1.61 10.46 -14.45
CA GLU A 259 2.45 11.52 -15.03
C GLU A 259 3.56 12.01 -14.08
N LEU A 260 3.47 11.63 -12.79
CA LEU A 260 4.44 12.01 -11.77
C LEU A 260 5.82 11.38 -12.03
N ASP A 261 6.87 12.11 -11.65
CA ASP A 261 8.23 11.58 -11.67
C ASP A 261 8.41 10.56 -10.53
N PHE A 262 9.14 9.48 -10.80
CA PHE A 262 9.45 8.45 -9.82
C PHE A 262 10.11 9.02 -8.55
N SER A 263 10.89 10.09 -8.69
CA SER A 263 11.56 10.76 -7.58
C SER A 263 10.57 11.44 -6.63
N ASP A 264 9.41 11.89 -7.12
CA ASP A 264 8.37 12.52 -6.29
C ASP A 264 7.72 11.49 -5.37
N TYR A 265 7.43 10.30 -5.89
CA TYR A 265 6.99 9.17 -5.07
C TYR A 265 8.01 8.81 -3.99
N ARG A 266 9.30 8.74 -4.33
CA ARG A 266 10.34 8.41 -3.35
C ARG A 266 10.46 9.46 -2.25
N LYS A 267 10.46 10.74 -2.62
CA LYS A 267 10.47 11.85 -1.66
C LYS A 267 9.26 11.81 -0.75
N GLU A 268 8.08 11.54 -1.28
CA GLU A 268 6.85 11.40 -0.48
C GLU A 268 6.98 10.24 0.51
N LYS A 269 7.42 9.05 0.06
CA LYS A 269 7.63 7.89 0.96
C LYS A 269 8.62 8.21 2.07
N GLU A 270 9.73 8.86 1.73
CA GLU A 270 10.74 9.27 2.71
C GLU A 270 10.14 10.26 3.73
N GLN A 271 9.49 11.31 3.25
CA GLN A 271 8.86 12.34 4.10
C GLN A 271 7.76 11.78 5.00
N ASN A 272 6.96 10.84 4.51
CA ASN A 272 5.89 10.20 5.27
C ASN A 272 6.43 9.14 6.26
N SER A 273 7.58 8.53 5.97
CA SER A 273 8.23 7.58 6.89
C SER A 273 8.87 8.24 8.11
N GLU A 274 9.28 9.52 7.98
CA GLU A 274 9.84 10.30 9.06
C GLU A 274 8.73 10.70 10.06
N GLN A 275 8.75 10.10 11.26
CA GLN A 275 7.91 10.57 12.36
C GLN A 275 8.53 11.83 12.96
N LYS A 276 7.90 12.97 12.71
CA LYS A 276 8.40 14.29 13.11
C LYS A 276 7.69 14.83 14.35
N LEU A 277 6.66 14.15 14.86
CA LEU A 277 5.95 14.56 16.07
C LEU A 277 5.73 13.38 17.03
N VAL A 278 6.21 13.51 18.25
CA VAL A 278 6.07 12.48 19.30
C VAL A 278 5.54 13.12 20.58
N LEU A 279 4.52 12.51 21.19
CA LEU A 279 4.02 12.92 22.50
C LEU A 279 5.11 12.70 23.55
N GLU A 280 5.47 13.76 24.27
CA GLU A 280 6.45 13.72 25.36
C GLU A 280 5.78 13.53 26.71
N ASN A 281 4.76 14.35 27.02
CA ASN A 281 4.11 14.34 28.33
C ASN A 281 2.68 14.91 28.27
N VAL A 282 1.86 14.50 29.22
CA VAL A 282 0.59 15.15 29.56
C VAL A 282 0.61 15.49 31.05
N SER A 283 0.32 16.74 31.39
CA SER A 283 0.33 17.22 32.78
C SER A 283 -0.89 18.08 33.07
N VAL A 284 -1.23 18.19 34.36
CA VAL A 284 -2.30 19.05 34.87
C VAL A 284 -1.75 19.90 36.01
N GLU A 285 -2.02 21.21 36.01
CA GLU A 285 -1.46 22.13 37.02
C GLU A 285 -2.22 22.03 38.36
N ASN A 286 -3.53 21.86 38.30
CA ASN A 286 -4.43 21.93 39.45
C ASN A 286 -5.13 20.59 39.76
N GLY A 287 -4.40 19.48 39.61
CA GLY A 287 -4.94 18.15 39.81
C GLY A 287 -3.89 17.06 39.66
N GLU A 288 -4.39 15.84 39.45
CA GLU A 288 -3.59 14.67 39.08
C GLU A 288 -4.12 14.08 37.77
N VAL A 289 -3.23 13.55 36.92
CA VAL A 289 -3.61 12.90 35.67
C VAL A 289 -3.06 11.48 35.62
N TRP A 290 -3.94 10.53 35.35
CA TRP A 290 -3.57 9.17 34.99
C TRP A 290 -3.75 8.99 33.49
N GLN A 291 -2.76 8.38 32.85
CA GLN A 291 -2.76 8.10 31.42
C GLN A 291 -2.61 6.60 31.17
N ARG A 292 -3.37 6.07 30.22
CA ARG A 292 -3.25 4.67 29.76
C ARG A 292 -3.51 4.57 28.27
N ALA A 293 -2.59 3.93 27.55
CA ALA A 293 -2.80 3.61 26.14
C ALA A 293 -3.86 2.53 25.98
N LYS A 294 -4.61 2.56 24.88
CA LYS A 294 -5.65 1.57 24.58
C LYS A 294 -5.09 0.16 24.37
N SER A 295 -3.91 0.06 23.75
CA SER A 295 -3.25 -1.19 23.37
C SER A 295 -1.77 -0.94 23.04
N ALA A 296 -0.93 -1.97 22.99
CA ALA A 296 0.48 -1.96 22.61
C ALA A 296 0.69 -1.83 21.09
N SER A 297 -0.36 -2.00 20.28
CA SER A 297 -0.28 -1.73 18.84
C SER A 297 0.15 -0.28 18.57
N LYS A 298 0.82 -0.03 17.43
CA LYS A 298 1.26 1.34 17.06
C LYS A 298 0.11 2.35 17.13
N ALA A 299 -1.06 2.01 16.59
CA ALA A 299 -2.24 2.86 16.62
C ALA A 299 -2.84 3.00 18.03
N GLY A 300 -2.95 1.92 18.79
CA GLY A 300 -3.53 2.00 20.14
C GLY A 300 -2.63 2.66 21.18
N ARG A 301 -1.31 2.73 20.95
CA ARG A 301 -0.40 3.58 21.75
C ARG A 301 -0.72 5.07 21.63
N ARG A 302 -1.45 5.47 20.58
CA ARG A 302 -1.86 6.85 20.31
C ARG A 302 -3.32 7.13 20.65
N ASP A 303 -4.11 6.11 20.99
CA ASP A 303 -5.47 6.25 21.56
C ASP A 303 -5.35 6.12 23.09
N ILE A 304 -5.35 7.24 23.80
CA ILE A 304 -4.91 7.36 25.18
C ILE A 304 -6.10 7.78 26.05
N SER A 305 -6.40 7.01 27.08
CA SER A 305 -7.35 7.37 28.14
C SER A 305 -6.66 8.24 29.19
N LEU A 306 -7.20 9.44 29.43
CA LEU A 306 -6.73 10.39 30.43
C LEU A 306 -7.81 10.60 31.51
N LEU A 307 -7.55 10.12 32.71
CA LEU A 307 -8.39 10.35 33.88
C LEU A 307 -7.76 11.49 34.69
N VAL A 308 -8.47 12.60 34.83
CA VAL A 308 -7.98 13.81 35.49
C VAL A 308 -8.80 14.03 36.77
N GLN A 309 -8.13 13.99 37.92
CA GLN A 309 -8.71 14.34 39.21
C GLN A 309 -8.40 15.81 39.50
N VAL A 310 -9.39 16.68 39.36
CA VAL A 310 -9.27 18.12 39.57
C VAL A 310 -9.41 18.43 41.06
N GLN A 311 -8.54 19.29 41.60
CA GLN A 311 -8.64 19.67 43.01
C GLN A 311 -10.01 20.31 43.34
N PRO A 312 -10.54 20.10 44.57
CA PRO A 312 -11.84 20.65 44.94
C PRO A 312 -11.92 22.17 44.84
N GLY A 313 -13.06 22.68 44.39
CA GLY A 313 -13.33 24.12 44.28
C GLY A 313 -12.67 24.83 43.09
N GLN A 314 -12.00 24.09 42.20
CA GLN A 314 -11.50 24.64 40.94
C GLN A 314 -12.62 24.74 39.91
N SER A 315 -12.71 25.87 39.21
CA SER A 315 -13.70 26.09 38.14
C SER A 315 -13.21 25.66 36.75
N LYS A 316 -11.96 25.21 36.66
CA LYS A 316 -11.31 24.80 35.42
C LYS A 316 -10.28 23.71 35.69
N ALA A 317 -9.96 22.90 34.69
CA ALA A 317 -8.81 22.01 34.68
C ALA A 317 -7.76 22.54 33.67
N GLU A 318 -6.55 22.82 34.15
CA GLU A 318 -5.46 23.36 33.32
C GLU A 318 -4.54 22.21 32.86
N LEU A 319 -4.71 21.79 31.61
CA LEU A 319 -4.01 20.67 30.99
C LEU A 319 -2.94 21.17 30.01
N GLU A 320 -1.78 20.52 30.03
CA GLU A 320 -0.71 20.71 29.05
C GLU A 320 -0.35 19.37 28.39
N PHE A 321 -0.36 19.35 27.06
CA PHE A 321 0.14 18.25 26.24
C PHE A 321 1.41 18.72 25.54
N SER A 322 2.55 18.12 25.87
CA SER A 322 3.86 18.48 25.33
C SER A 322 4.29 17.46 24.26
N PHE A 323 4.75 17.96 23.12
CA PHE A 323 5.23 17.17 21.98
C PHE A 323 6.64 17.61 21.59
N GLN A 324 7.45 16.66 21.11
CA GLN A 324 8.75 16.94 20.51
C GLN A 324 8.65 16.91 18.98
N GLY A 325 9.36 17.84 18.34
CA GLY A 325 9.50 17.91 16.88
C GLY A 325 8.63 18.98 16.24
N ASN A 326 7.84 18.61 15.22
CA ASN A 326 7.10 19.51 14.35
C ASN A 326 6.14 20.45 15.10
N ASP A 327 5.82 21.57 14.45
CA ASP A 327 4.82 22.50 14.94
C ASP A 327 3.40 21.88 14.90
N LEU A 328 2.59 22.28 15.87
CA LEU A 328 1.15 22.05 15.89
C LEU A 328 0.41 23.26 15.33
N GLN A 329 -0.66 23.01 14.59
CA GLN A 329 -1.56 24.04 14.10
C GLN A 329 -2.95 23.85 14.68
N ASP A 330 -3.68 24.94 14.95
CA ASP A 330 -5.00 24.86 15.58
C ASP A 330 -6.01 24.07 14.72
N ASN A 331 -5.90 24.11 13.39
CA ASN A 331 -6.76 23.33 12.48
C ASN A 331 -6.52 21.81 12.53
N GLN A 332 -5.49 21.35 13.24
CA GLN A 332 -5.19 19.94 13.47
C GLN A 332 -5.84 19.41 14.75
N ILE A 333 -6.38 20.29 15.61
CA ILE A 333 -7.02 19.89 16.86
C ILE A 333 -8.53 19.83 16.68
N LYS A 334 -9.11 18.69 17.07
CA LYS A 334 -10.54 18.44 17.00
C LYS A 334 -11.06 18.04 18.38
N ILE A 335 -12.09 18.75 18.84
CA ILE A 335 -12.85 18.36 20.03
C ILE A 335 -14.06 17.52 19.63
N ALA A 336 -14.19 16.35 20.23
CA ALA A 336 -15.28 15.40 19.97
C ALA A 336 -15.96 14.96 21.27
N HIS A 337 -17.13 14.33 21.12
CA HIS A 337 -17.91 13.72 22.21
C HIS A 337 -18.38 14.67 23.33
N ASN A 338 -18.31 15.99 23.15
CA ASN A 338 -18.93 16.94 24.07
C ASN A 338 -19.41 18.17 23.31
N ARG A 339 -20.74 18.38 23.25
CA ARG A 339 -21.36 19.45 22.46
C ARG A 339 -21.03 20.85 22.98
N GLN A 340 -20.90 21.00 24.29
CA GLN A 340 -20.62 22.30 24.93
C GLN A 340 -19.17 22.70 24.68
N LEU A 341 -18.23 21.77 24.91
CA LEU A 341 -16.80 22.02 24.71
C LEU A 341 -16.42 22.15 23.23
N LYS A 342 -17.12 21.47 22.32
CA LYS A 342 -16.82 21.49 20.87
C LYS A 342 -16.70 22.89 20.27
N ASN A 343 -17.49 23.85 20.77
CA ASN A 343 -17.52 25.23 20.28
C ASN A 343 -16.87 26.23 21.26
N ALA A 344 -16.29 25.76 22.36
CA ALA A 344 -15.73 26.63 23.39
C ALA A 344 -14.24 26.91 23.11
N PRO A 345 -13.78 28.17 23.22
CA PRO A 345 -12.37 28.52 23.07
C PRO A 345 -11.62 28.25 24.38
N PHE A 346 -11.40 26.97 24.70
CA PHE A 346 -10.73 26.57 25.95
C PHE A 346 -9.30 26.08 25.75
N TRP A 347 -8.84 25.89 24.51
CA TRP A 347 -7.50 25.39 24.21
C TRP A 347 -6.79 26.27 23.18
N ARG A 348 -5.46 26.17 23.15
CA ARG A 348 -4.59 26.80 22.14
C ARG A 348 -3.33 25.99 21.93
N THR A 349 -2.77 26.04 20.73
CA THR A 349 -1.41 25.56 20.49
C THR A 349 -0.38 26.64 20.87
N SER A 350 0.80 26.24 21.31
CA SER A 350 1.91 27.16 21.55
C SER A 350 3.25 26.54 21.16
N ARG A 351 4.20 27.39 20.79
CA ARG A 351 5.57 27.01 20.41
C ARG A 351 6.52 27.32 21.55
N ALA A 352 7.14 26.28 22.11
CA ALA A 352 8.23 26.41 23.05
C ALA A 352 9.56 26.24 22.30
N GLY A 353 10.07 27.34 21.75
CA GLY A 353 11.47 27.46 21.32
C GLY A 353 11.94 26.53 20.18
N GLY A 354 11.04 26.07 19.30
CA GLY A 354 11.38 25.40 18.03
C GLY A 354 11.70 23.90 18.11
N LYS A 355 11.84 23.32 19.30
CA LYS A 355 11.98 21.85 19.49
C LYS A 355 10.76 21.19 20.10
N THR A 356 9.93 21.98 20.78
CA THR A 356 8.76 21.49 21.51
C THR A 356 7.52 22.29 21.16
N SER A 357 6.43 21.56 20.91
CA SER A 357 5.10 22.07 20.61
C SER A 357 4.16 21.67 21.73
N ARG A 358 3.22 22.55 22.10
CA ARG A 358 2.30 22.29 23.21
C ARG A 358 0.86 22.55 22.83
N ILE A 359 -0.05 21.79 23.44
CA ILE A 359 -1.48 22.11 23.52
C ILE A 359 -1.75 22.51 24.97
N MET A 360 -2.21 23.74 25.18
CA MET A 360 -2.65 24.23 26.48
C MET A 360 -4.17 24.25 26.50
N ALA A 361 -4.82 23.60 27.46
CA ALA A 361 -6.27 23.52 27.57
C ALA A 361 -6.75 23.90 28.98
N SER A 362 -7.51 24.98 29.08
CA SER A 362 -8.16 25.51 30.28
C SER A 362 -9.63 25.09 30.28
N VAL A 363 -9.88 23.80 30.55
CA VAL A 363 -11.20 23.18 30.38
C VAL A 363 -12.14 23.65 31.48
N PRO A 364 -13.33 24.20 31.17
CA PRO A 364 -14.34 24.51 32.19
C PRO A 364 -14.74 23.26 32.98
N PHE A 365 -14.81 23.39 34.31
CA PHE A 365 -15.16 22.30 35.21
C PHE A 365 -16.13 22.81 36.29
N ASP A 366 -17.27 22.15 36.41
CA ASP A 366 -18.37 22.52 37.32
C ASP A 366 -18.45 21.63 38.56
N GLY A 367 -17.49 20.71 38.75
CA GLY A 367 -17.48 19.74 39.85
C GLY A 367 -18.13 18.40 39.49
N HIS A 368 -18.73 18.27 38.30
CA HIS A 368 -19.35 17.02 37.84
C HIS A 368 -18.48 16.29 36.83
N PRO A 369 -18.58 14.94 36.75
CA PRO A 369 -17.87 14.15 35.76
C PRO A 369 -18.08 14.67 34.33
N CYS A 370 -16.99 14.99 33.64
CA CYS A 370 -17.02 15.56 32.29
C CYS A 370 -16.21 14.71 31.32
N PHE A 371 -16.88 14.15 30.32
CA PHE A 371 -16.27 13.36 29.26
C PHE A 371 -16.12 14.16 27.98
N PHE A 372 -14.97 14.01 27.29
CA PHE A 372 -14.77 14.51 25.94
C PHE A 372 -13.57 13.84 25.27
N SER A 373 -13.33 14.14 23.99
CA SER A 373 -12.07 13.78 23.32
C SER A 373 -11.38 14.99 22.74
N LEU A 374 -10.06 15.02 22.87
CA LEU A 374 -9.17 15.94 22.17
C LEU A 374 -8.37 15.09 21.18
N GLU A 375 -8.56 15.32 19.89
CA GLU A 375 -7.96 14.54 18.82
C GLU A 375 -7.00 15.42 18.01
N LEU A 376 -5.75 14.98 17.84
CA LEU A 376 -4.81 15.50 16.86
C LEU A 376 -5.02 14.76 15.54
N THR A 377 -5.47 15.48 14.53
CA THR A 377 -5.96 14.97 13.24
C THR A 377 -5.36 15.77 12.09
N ASN A 378 -5.62 15.35 10.84
CA ASN A 378 -5.16 16.05 9.63
C ASN A 378 -3.63 16.19 9.59
N ARG A 379 -2.93 15.16 10.06
CA ARG A 379 -1.47 15.04 9.91
C ARG A 379 -1.19 14.30 8.62
N ASN A 380 -0.13 14.69 7.91
CA ASN A 380 0.30 13.96 6.70
C ASN A 380 0.68 12.51 7.04
N ASN A 381 1.29 12.31 8.21
CA ASN A 381 1.67 11.01 8.73
C ASN A 381 0.69 10.60 9.84
N SER A 382 -0.05 9.50 9.62
CA SER A 382 -1.00 8.94 10.60
C SER A 382 -0.34 8.45 11.89
N ALA A 383 0.99 8.24 11.90
CA ALA A 383 1.76 7.97 13.10
C ALA A 383 1.88 9.19 14.04
N GLU A 384 1.49 10.37 13.57
CA GLU A 384 1.48 11.61 14.34
C GLU A 384 0.07 12.00 14.82
N GLU A 385 -0.95 11.20 14.52
CA GLU A 385 -2.30 11.42 15.02
C GLU A 385 -2.49 10.78 16.40
N TYR A 386 -3.07 11.54 17.32
CA TYR A 386 -3.33 11.12 18.70
C TYR A 386 -4.79 11.34 19.05
N LYS A 387 -5.36 10.43 19.83
CA LYS A 387 -6.72 10.55 20.37
C LYS A 387 -6.63 10.50 21.88
N PHE A 388 -6.88 11.62 22.53
CA PHE A 388 -6.98 11.69 23.98
C PHE A 388 -8.45 11.57 24.38
N ARG A 389 -8.78 10.54 25.14
CA ARG A 389 -10.12 10.28 25.70
C ARG A 389 -10.12 10.74 27.15
N LEU A 390 -10.78 11.86 27.43
CA LEU A 390 -10.68 12.53 28.71
C LEU A 390 -11.91 12.29 29.57
N LEU A 391 -11.65 12.11 30.86
CA LEU A 391 -12.62 12.19 31.95
C LEU A 391 -12.05 13.15 33.01
N LEU A 392 -12.78 14.22 33.30
CA LEU A 392 -12.52 15.09 34.46
C LEU A 392 -13.45 14.70 35.59
N VAL A 393 -12.92 14.53 36.80
CA VAL A 393 -13.68 14.28 38.03
C VAL A 393 -13.11 15.12 39.17
N GLU A 394 -13.93 15.45 40.16
CA GLU A 394 -13.44 16.16 41.34
C GLU A 394 -12.68 15.17 42.24
N GLN A 395 -11.50 15.57 42.70
CA GLN A 395 -10.65 14.74 43.54
C GLN A 395 -11.36 14.42 44.86
N GLY A 396 -11.41 13.12 45.19
CA GLY A 396 -12.08 12.62 46.40
C GLY A 396 -13.59 12.39 46.24
N GLN A 397 -14.21 12.76 45.12
CA GLN A 397 -15.63 12.51 44.87
C GLN A 397 -15.93 11.02 44.66
N PHE A 398 -15.02 10.29 44.01
CA PHE A 398 -15.09 8.84 43.78
C PHE A 398 -13.76 8.19 44.19
N TRP A 399 -13.82 6.95 44.69
CA TRP A 399 -12.61 6.15 44.90
C TRP A 399 -12.17 5.49 43.59
N LEU A 400 -11.06 5.95 43.03
CA LEU A 400 -10.57 5.50 41.71
C LEU A 400 -9.20 4.82 41.76
N ASN A 401 -8.56 4.73 42.92
CA ASN A 401 -7.20 4.18 43.05
C ASN A 401 -7.12 2.72 42.57
N ASP A 402 -8.15 1.91 42.86
CA ASP A 402 -8.19 0.49 42.48
C ASP A 402 -8.30 0.28 40.96
N ILE A 403 -8.73 1.30 40.21
CA ILE A 403 -8.90 1.21 38.76
C ILE A 403 -7.73 1.79 37.96
N GLN A 404 -6.72 2.37 38.62
CA GLN A 404 -5.65 3.16 38.00
C GLN A 404 -4.92 2.45 36.84
N HIS A 405 -4.93 1.11 36.80
CA HIS A 405 -4.20 0.33 35.80
C HIS A 405 -5.07 -0.53 34.87
N CYS A 406 -6.41 -0.42 34.97
CA CYS A 406 -7.33 -1.29 34.24
C CYS A 406 -8.51 -0.55 33.59
N TYR A 407 -8.39 0.76 33.36
CA TYR A 407 -9.49 1.57 32.81
C TYR A 407 -9.31 1.92 31.33
N ARG A 408 -10.44 2.18 30.67
CA ARG A 408 -10.55 2.78 29.33
C ARG A 408 -11.67 3.81 29.38
N ILE A 409 -11.42 5.02 28.91
CA ILE A 409 -12.43 6.09 28.91
C ILE A 409 -13.18 6.05 27.58
N GLU A 410 -14.50 6.08 27.62
CA GLU A 410 -15.37 6.03 26.44
C GLU A 410 -16.28 7.26 26.37
N PRO A 411 -15.78 8.42 25.90
CA PRO A 411 -16.54 9.66 25.90
C PRO A 411 -17.80 9.62 25.04
N GLY A 412 -17.82 8.77 24.00
CA GLY A 412 -19.03 8.62 23.17
C GLY A 412 -20.22 7.97 23.88
N LYS A 413 -19.98 7.37 25.05
CA LYS A 413 -20.98 6.70 25.90
C LYS A 413 -21.07 7.29 27.31
N ASP A 414 -20.29 8.34 27.60
CA ASP A 414 -20.15 8.93 28.94
C ASP A 414 -19.89 7.90 30.06
N GLN A 415 -18.95 6.98 29.81
CA GLN A 415 -18.64 5.88 30.75
C GLN A 415 -17.14 5.57 30.85
N ILE A 416 -16.79 4.89 31.95
CA ILE A 416 -15.50 4.22 32.14
C ILE A 416 -15.70 2.72 31.92
N THR A 417 -14.87 2.13 31.06
CA THR A 417 -14.81 0.68 30.92
C THR A 417 -13.63 0.12 31.70
N LEU A 418 -13.88 -0.82 32.61
CA LEU A 418 -12.86 -1.49 33.42
C LEU A 418 -12.60 -2.89 32.89
N GLN A 419 -11.32 -3.25 32.75
CA GLN A 419 -10.85 -4.55 32.29
C GLN A 419 -10.37 -5.34 33.52
N LEU A 420 -11.26 -6.10 34.14
CA LEU A 420 -11.02 -6.77 35.42
C LEU A 420 -11.01 -8.29 35.25
N GLU A 421 -10.19 -8.97 36.04
CA GLU A 421 -10.26 -10.43 36.23
C GLU A 421 -11.16 -10.80 37.42
N ASP A 422 -11.23 -9.92 38.42
CA ASP A 422 -12.01 -10.11 39.64
C ASP A 422 -13.45 -9.60 39.44
N ASN A 423 -14.40 -10.26 40.11
CA ASN A 423 -15.82 -9.89 40.06
C ASN A 423 -16.23 -8.85 41.13
N THR A 424 -15.24 -8.18 41.73
CA THR A 424 -15.45 -7.21 42.80
C THR A 424 -14.66 -5.93 42.54
N LEU A 425 -15.29 -4.77 42.75
CA LEU A 425 -14.66 -3.46 42.67
C LEU A 425 -14.77 -2.73 44.00
N ARG A 426 -13.67 -2.18 44.51
CA ARG A 426 -13.69 -1.27 45.65
C ARG A 426 -14.07 0.14 45.20
N ILE A 427 -15.00 0.77 45.92
CA ILE A 427 -15.58 2.08 45.57
C ILE A 427 -15.51 3.10 46.71
N ALA A 428 -14.93 2.73 47.86
CA ALA A 428 -14.59 3.65 48.95
C ALA A 428 -13.27 3.28 49.62
N GLU A 429 -12.59 4.29 50.21
CA GLU A 429 -11.34 4.09 50.94
C GLU A 429 -11.52 3.15 52.14
N SER A 430 -12.62 3.31 52.87
CA SER A 430 -12.92 2.56 54.10
C SER A 430 -14.36 2.05 54.12
N GLY A 431 -14.62 1.05 54.96
CA GLY A 431 -15.91 0.36 55.03
C GLY A 431 -15.85 -1.07 54.49
N ASN A 432 -16.87 -1.85 54.86
CA ASN A 432 -16.94 -3.29 54.58
C ASN A 432 -18.28 -3.70 53.94
N LEU A 433 -19.19 -2.76 53.70
CA LEU A 433 -20.49 -3.04 53.09
C LEU A 433 -20.29 -3.28 51.59
N THR A 434 -20.85 -4.38 51.10
CA THR A 434 -20.78 -4.77 49.69
C THR A 434 -22.19 -4.70 49.08
N CYS A 435 -22.31 -4.01 47.96
CA CYS A 435 -23.50 -4.03 47.11
C CYS A 435 -23.38 -5.21 46.14
N THR A 436 -24.40 -6.05 46.05
CA THR A 436 -24.47 -7.12 45.04
C THR A 436 -25.30 -6.61 43.88
N LEU A 437 -24.70 -6.59 42.69
CA LEU A 437 -25.35 -6.21 41.43
C LEU A 437 -26.10 -7.41 40.87
N ASP A 438 -27.43 -7.28 40.82
CA ASP A 438 -28.32 -8.27 40.24
C ASP A 438 -28.97 -7.80 38.92
N ASP A 439 -29.01 -6.49 38.67
CA ASP A 439 -29.58 -5.87 37.46
C ASP A 439 -28.58 -4.95 36.75
N GLU A 440 -28.76 -4.77 35.44
CA GLU A 440 -28.00 -3.78 34.67
C GLU A 440 -28.41 -2.34 35.01
N SER A 441 -27.44 -1.43 35.05
CA SER A 441 -27.63 0.01 35.26
C SER A 441 -28.13 0.43 36.65
N GLU A 442 -27.73 -0.30 37.69
CA GLU A 442 -28.00 0.10 39.08
C GLU A 442 -27.13 1.30 39.50
N ASP A 443 -27.72 2.23 40.25
CA ASP A 443 -27.05 3.39 40.83
C ASP A 443 -26.63 3.06 42.28
N ILE A 444 -25.32 3.05 42.54
CA ILE A 444 -24.73 2.60 43.80
C ILE A 444 -24.18 3.82 44.57
N ASP A 445 -24.68 4.04 45.78
CA ASP A 445 -24.23 5.14 46.64
C ASP A 445 -22.87 4.84 47.31
N CYS A 446 -21.87 5.63 46.96
CA CYS A 446 -20.51 5.57 47.50
C CYS A 446 -20.42 5.85 49.00
N GLN A 447 -21.43 6.51 49.60
CA GLN A 447 -21.47 6.75 51.04
C GLN A 447 -21.94 5.52 51.83
N HIS A 448 -22.71 4.63 51.20
CA HIS A 448 -23.28 3.46 51.85
C HIS A 448 -22.45 2.20 51.64
N TYR A 449 -21.93 1.99 50.43
CA TYR A 449 -21.19 0.80 50.06
C TYR A 449 -19.72 1.09 49.82
N ALA A 450 -18.86 0.17 50.28
CA ALA A 450 -17.42 0.24 50.06
C ALA A 450 -16.95 -0.65 48.91
N GLN A 451 -17.75 -1.65 48.55
CA GLN A 451 -17.46 -2.59 47.48
C GLN A 451 -18.71 -2.90 46.66
N VAL A 452 -18.48 -3.26 45.40
CA VAL A 452 -19.48 -3.74 44.47
C VAL A 452 -19.09 -5.14 44.03
N ASN A 453 -19.97 -6.11 44.20
CA ASN A 453 -19.82 -7.47 43.70
C ASN A 453 -20.79 -7.67 42.53
N PHE A 454 -20.25 -7.95 41.35
CA PHE A 454 -21.01 -8.16 40.11
C PHE A 454 -20.91 -9.59 39.58
N GLU A 455 -20.52 -10.56 40.43
CA GLU A 455 -20.40 -11.97 40.06
C GLU A 455 -21.73 -12.56 39.57
N THR A 456 -22.84 -12.21 40.21
CA THR A 456 -24.18 -12.67 39.78
C THR A 456 -24.47 -12.19 38.37
N LEU A 457 -24.35 -10.87 38.14
CA LEU A 457 -24.63 -10.24 36.85
C LEU A 457 -23.68 -10.74 35.75
N ALA A 458 -22.39 -10.87 36.03
CA ALA A 458 -21.39 -11.37 35.07
C ALA A 458 -21.63 -12.82 34.63
N ASN A 459 -22.29 -13.64 35.45
CA ASN A 459 -22.67 -15.00 35.08
C ASN A 459 -23.99 -15.07 34.28
N GLN A 460 -24.80 -14.01 34.31
CA GLN A 460 -26.14 -13.98 33.71
C GLN A 460 -26.21 -13.14 32.43
N SER A 461 -25.36 -12.12 32.32
CA SER A 461 -25.30 -11.20 31.18
C SER A 461 -23.87 -11.08 30.66
N ASP A 462 -23.74 -10.92 29.34
CA ASP A 462 -22.48 -10.55 28.69
C ASP A 462 -22.12 -9.07 28.92
N LEU A 463 -23.05 -8.28 29.49
CA LEU A 463 -22.90 -6.87 29.77
C LEU A 463 -23.04 -6.60 31.27
N VAL A 464 -22.04 -5.99 31.87
CA VAL A 464 -22.06 -5.59 33.29
C VAL A 464 -21.90 -4.07 33.34
N GLN A 465 -23.00 -3.36 33.60
CA GLN A 465 -23.02 -1.90 33.69
C GLN A 465 -23.69 -1.45 34.98
N PHE A 466 -23.12 -0.42 35.59
CA PHE A 466 -23.66 0.22 36.79
C PHE A 466 -23.13 1.65 36.87
N ALA A 467 -23.67 2.47 37.78
CA ALA A 467 -23.11 3.79 38.05
C ALA A 467 -22.86 3.99 39.54
N LEU A 468 -21.82 4.77 39.83
CA LEU A 468 -21.54 5.23 41.18
C LEU A 468 -22.15 6.61 41.36
N VAL A 469 -22.83 6.80 42.49
CA VAL A 469 -23.41 8.08 42.90
C VAL A 469 -22.70 8.58 44.14
N SER A 470 -22.27 9.83 44.10
CA SER A 470 -21.62 10.52 45.22
C SER A 470 -22.17 11.94 45.30
N GLY A 471 -23.10 12.17 46.22
CA GLY A 471 -23.88 13.41 46.27
C GLY A 471 -24.72 13.58 45.00
N ASP A 472 -24.57 14.72 44.31
CA ASP A 472 -25.29 15.02 43.06
C ASP A 472 -24.56 14.53 41.80
N SER A 473 -23.39 13.90 41.95
CA SER A 473 -22.58 13.41 40.83
C SER A 473 -22.80 11.93 40.56
N ARG A 474 -22.81 11.57 39.28
CA ARG A 474 -22.99 10.19 38.80
C ARG A 474 -21.88 9.82 37.82
N LEU A 475 -21.26 8.67 38.01
CA LEU A 475 -20.19 8.16 37.15
C LEU A 475 -20.51 6.74 36.68
N SER A 476 -20.69 6.56 35.37
CA SER A 476 -21.08 5.29 34.76
C SER A 476 -19.86 4.38 34.52
N PHE A 477 -20.04 3.09 34.82
CA PHE A 477 -19.06 2.02 34.66
C PHE A 477 -19.59 0.90 33.76
N ASN A 478 -18.69 0.32 32.98
CA ASN A 478 -18.89 -0.91 32.22
C ASN A 478 -17.76 -1.87 32.53
N ILE A 479 -18.05 -3.14 32.82
CA ILE A 479 -17.02 -4.15 33.07
C ILE A 479 -16.85 -5.00 31.81
N GLU A 480 -15.61 -5.16 31.39
CA GLU A 480 -15.18 -6.14 30.40
C GLU A 480 -14.25 -7.15 31.08
N GLY A 481 -14.23 -8.37 30.54
CA GLY A 481 -13.19 -9.34 30.91
C GLY A 481 -11.78 -8.79 30.66
N PRO A 482 -10.74 -9.47 31.16
CA PRO A 482 -9.37 -9.04 30.95
C PRO A 482 -9.10 -8.89 29.45
N GLY A 483 -8.53 -7.74 29.05
CA GLY A 483 -8.09 -7.53 27.68
C GLY A 483 -7.06 -8.59 27.27
N ALA A 484 -6.92 -8.84 25.97
CA ALA A 484 -5.89 -9.73 25.46
C ALA A 484 -4.51 -9.35 26.02
N GLU A 485 -3.78 -10.31 26.58
CA GLU A 485 -2.46 -10.05 27.16
C GLU A 485 -1.49 -9.60 26.08
N GLU A 486 -1.05 -8.35 26.17
CA GLU A 486 -0.09 -7.78 25.24
C GLU A 486 1.33 -8.07 25.73
N GLY A 487 2.11 -8.72 24.87
CA GLY A 487 3.49 -9.10 25.15
C GLY A 487 4.35 -7.87 25.47
N LEU A 488 5.19 -7.99 26.50
CA LEU A 488 6.15 -6.97 26.89
C LEU A 488 7.47 -7.17 26.14
N THR A 489 7.92 -6.16 25.38
CA THR A 489 9.24 -6.19 24.73
C THR A 489 10.34 -6.02 25.77
N LEU A 490 11.11 -7.08 26.01
CA LEU A 490 12.23 -7.09 26.93
C LEU A 490 13.54 -7.46 26.21
N PRO A 491 14.68 -6.84 26.58
CA PRO A 491 14.82 -5.68 27.47
C PRO A 491 14.11 -4.42 26.98
N LEU A 492 13.63 -3.56 27.89
CA LEU A 492 12.88 -2.33 27.57
C LEU A 492 13.63 -1.37 26.63
N LEU A 493 14.97 -1.48 26.58
CA LEU A 493 15.84 -0.73 25.65
C LEU A 493 15.53 -1.00 24.17
N PHE A 494 14.94 -2.15 23.84
CA PHE A 494 14.56 -2.49 22.47
C PHE A 494 13.16 -2.00 22.09
N ASP A 495 12.38 -1.44 23.03
CA ASP A 495 11.13 -0.77 22.67
C ASP A 495 11.40 0.63 22.14
N GLN A 496 11.54 0.75 20.82
CA GLN A 496 11.83 2.02 20.12
C GLN A 496 10.81 3.13 20.42
N SER A 497 9.55 2.77 20.75
CA SER A 497 8.55 3.78 21.12
C SER A 497 8.80 4.44 22.48
N ARG A 498 9.62 3.81 23.32
CA ARG A 498 9.92 4.24 24.68
C ARG A 498 11.26 4.94 24.78
N PHE A 499 11.89 5.26 23.65
CA PHE A 499 13.21 5.91 23.61
C PHE A 499 13.26 7.17 24.49
N ASN A 500 12.21 8.00 24.43
CA ASN A 500 12.10 9.24 25.20
C ASN A 500 11.89 9.03 26.71
N LYS A 501 11.59 7.80 27.15
CA LYS A 501 11.34 7.42 28.55
C LYS A 501 12.47 6.58 29.16
N LEU A 502 13.42 6.09 28.36
CA LEU A 502 14.48 5.16 28.79
C LEU A 502 15.33 5.67 29.97
N PHE A 503 15.47 6.99 30.07
CA PHE A 503 16.30 7.65 31.08
C PHE A 503 15.48 8.43 32.12
N LYS A 504 14.16 8.25 32.16
CA LYS A 504 13.26 8.89 33.14
C LYS A 504 12.81 7.85 34.16
N GLU A 505 12.80 8.19 35.46
CA GLU A 505 12.34 7.27 36.51
C GLU A 505 10.90 6.81 36.29
N GLU A 506 10.04 7.70 35.82
CA GLU A 506 8.65 7.44 35.41
C GLU A 506 8.53 6.38 34.29
N GLY A 507 9.60 6.16 33.53
CA GLY A 507 9.66 5.16 32.45
C GLY A 507 9.96 3.75 32.95
N ASN A 508 10.31 3.58 34.23
CA ASN A 508 10.62 2.28 34.81
C ASN A 508 9.34 1.48 35.09
N ALA A 509 9.46 0.16 34.98
CA ALA A 509 8.39 -0.74 35.40
C ALA A 509 8.35 -0.83 36.93
N THR A 510 7.14 -0.87 37.50
CA THR A 510 6.92 -1.16 38.93
C THR A 510 6.32 -2.56 39.09
N TRP A 511 6.43 -3.12 40.29
CA TRP A 511 5.93 -4.46 40.60
C TRP A 511 4.77 -4.39 41.60
N ASN A 512 3.58 -4.80 41.17
CA ASN A 512 2.44 -5.00 42.04
C ASN A 512 2.60 -6.34 42.77
N ARG A 513 3.05 -6.28 44.03
CA ARG A 513 3.25 -7.47 44.87
C ARG A 513 1.96 -8.22 45.20
N LEU A 514 0.83 -7.52 45.29
CA LEU A 514 -0.45 -8.12 45.67
C LEU A 514 -1.02 -8.97 44.53
N LYS A 515 -0.96 -8.45 43.31
CA LYS A 515 -1.46 -9.15 42.11
C LYS A 515 -0.42 -10.02 41.41
N GLY A 516 0.85 -9.90 41.79
CA GLY A 516 1.95 -10.57 41.08
C GLY A 516 2.08 -10.09 39.64
N ARG A 517 1.95 -8.77 39.38
CA ARG A 517 1.96 -8.17 38.04
C ARG A 517 2.98 -7.05 37.89
N ILE A 518 3.57 -6.95 36.70
CA ILE A 518 4.43 -5.82 36.33
C ILE A 518 3.52 -4.70 35.83
N ILE A 519 3.68 -3.49 36.36
CA ILE A 519 3.00 -2.30 35.87
C ILE A 519 4.00 -1.50 35.04
N LEU A 520 3.61 -1.18 33.80
CA LEU A 520 4.38 -0.33 32.91
C LEU A 520 3.42 0.60 32.17
N ASP A 521 3.70 1.91 32.19
CA ASP A 521 2.84 2.92 31.53
C ASP A 521 1.34 2.75 31.91
N ASN A 522 1.08 2.49 33.20
CA ASN A 522 -0.24 2.19 33.79
C ASN A 522 -0.98 1.00 33.17
N THR A 523 -0.23 0.03 32.61
CA THR A 523 -0.76 -1.24 32.11
C THR A 523 -0.18 -2.40 32.91
N GLU A 524 -1.04 -3.31 33.37
CA GLU A 524 -0.61 -4.52 34.07
C GLU A 524 -0.24 -5.64 33.07
N HIS A 525 0.94 -6.24 33.24
CA HIS A 525 1.45 -7.36 32.46
C HIS A 525 1.69 -8.58 33.35
N LYS A 526 1.37 -9.78 32.86
CA LYS A 526 1.76 -11.04 33.50
C LYS A 526 3.25 -11.29 33.35
N VAL A 527 3.86 -11.91 34.35
CA VAL A 527 5.26 -12.32 34.30
C VAL A 527 5.38 -13.63 33.53
N VAL A 528 5.80 -13.54 32.27
CA VAL A 528 6.14 -14.72 31.46
C VAL A 528 7.55 -15.20 31.85
N GLY A 529 7.69 -15.81 33.03
CA GLY A 529 8.97 -16.34 33.46
C GLY A 529 8.98 -16.83 34.91
N VAL A 530 8.79 -18.13 35.09
CA VAL A 530 9.28 -18.81 36.30
C VAL A 530 10.81 -18.87 36.16
N ARG A 531 11.56 -18.24 37.08
CA ARG A 531 12.99 -18.56 37.22
C ARG A 531 13.09 -20.06 37.47
N GLN A 532 13.59 -20.84 36.50
CA GLN A 532 14.14 -22.15 36.84
C GLN A 532 15.23 -21.89 37.88
N GLN A 533 15.07 -22.49 39.05
CA GLN A 533 16.05 -22.40 40.13
C GLN A 533 17.42 -22.80 39.55
N LEU A 534 18.41 -21.90 39.69
CA LEU A 534 19.80 -22.16 39.33
C LEU A 534 20.42 -23.19 40.27
#